data_AF-A0A1B2ET04-F1
#
_entry.id   AF-A0A1B2ET04-F1
#
_cell.length_a   1.000
_cell.length_b   1.000
_cell.length_c   1.000
_cell.angle_alpha   90.00
_cell.angle_beta   90.00
_cell.angle_gamma   90.00
#
_symmetry.space_group_name_H-M   'P 1'
#
loop_
_entity.id
_entity.type
_entity.pdbx_description
1 polymer ?
#
loop_
_entity_poly.entity_id
_entity_poly.type
_entity_poly.pdbx_seq_one_letter_code
_entity_poly.pdbx_strand_id
1 'polypeptide(L)'
;MATSWVERRLAAILAADVVSYSRLVEQDEAETLSALKALRREVVDPLLAEHHGRIVKLMGDGALAEFGSVVDAVACAVAVQKAVAAKQVDAPTER
;
A
#
# COMPACT_ATOMS: atom_id res chain seq x y z
N MET A 1 -0.01 14.13 -33.56
CA MET A 1 -0.24 12.81 -32.94
C MET A 1 0.99 12.47 -32.11
N ALA A 2 0.87 12.43 -30.79
CA ALA A 2 2.01 12.08 -29.93
C ALA A 2 2.23 10.56 -30.02
N THR A 3 3.35 10.16 -30.59
CA THR A 3 3.84 8.79 -30.53
C THR A 3 4.25 8.50 -29.09
N SER A 4 3.46 7.69 -28.39
CA SER A 4 3.84 7.21 -27.05
C SER A 4 5.03 6.26 -27.21
N TRP A 5 6.23 6.79 -27.07
CA TRP A 5 7.44 5.99 -26.95
C TRP A 5 7.38 5.17 -25.66
N VAL A 6 7.52 3.85 -25.79
CA VAL A 6 7.61 2.95 -24.63
C VAL A 6 8.99 3.12 -24.01
N GLU A 7 9.04 3.72 -22.82
CA GLU A 7 10.26 3.83 -22.04
C GLU A 7 10.55 2.51 -21.32
N ARG A 8 11.69 1.89 -21.63
CA ARG A 8 12.16 0.66 -20.96
C ARG A 8 13.14 1.05 -19.86
N ARG A 9 12.88 0.60 -18.64
CA ARG A 9 13.79 0.75 -17.50
C ARG A 9 13.65 -0.42 -16.54
N LEU A 10 14.67 -0.61 -15.70
CA LEU A 10 14.55 -1.46 -14.52
C LEU A 10 13.72 -0.73 -13.46
N ALA A 11 12.84 -1.47 -12.80
CA ALA A 11 12.02 -0.97 -11.70
C ALA A 11 11.80 -2.09 -10.69
N ALA A 12 11.77 -1.74 -9.41
CA ALA A 12 11.29 -2.62 -8.36
C ALA A 12 9.77 -2.44 -8.23
N ILE A 13 9.04 -3.55 -8.22
CA ILE A 13 7.57 -3.54 -8.07
C ILE A 13 7.22 -4.12 -6.71
N LEU A 14 6.45 -3.36 -5.94
CA LEU A 14 5.86 -3.76 -4.68
C LEU A 14 4.38 -4.04 -4.92
N ALA A 15 3.94 -5.26 -4.60
CA ALA A 15 2.55 -5.63 -4.55
C ALA A 15 2.14 -5.82 -3.09
N ALA A 16 1.04 -5.18 -2.68
CA ALA A 16 0.49 -5.26 -1.33
C ALA A 16 -1.01 -5.51 -1.40
N ASP A 17 -1.52 -6.22 -0.40
CA ASP A 17 -2.94 -6.57 -0.30
C ASP A 17 -3.35 -6.69 1.17
N VAL A 18 -4.64 -6.52 1.48
CA VAL A 18 -5.14 -6.59 2.85
C VAL A 18 -5.52 -8.03 3.20
N VAL A 19 -4.85 -8.59 4.20
CA VAL A 19 -5.15 -9.94 4.67
C VAL A 19 -6.59 -10.01 5.19
N SER A 20 -7.34 -11.00 4.72
CA SER A 20 -8.74 -11.24 5.10
C SER A 20 -9.72 -10.11 4.77
N TYR A 21 -9.41 -9.24 3.80
CA TYR A 21 -10.28 -8.13 3.40
C TYR A 21 -11.74 -8.54 3.17
N SER A 22 -11.98 -9.63 2.44
CA SER A 22 -13.36 -10.09 2.18
C SER A 22 -14.14 -10.36 3.47
N ARG A 23 -13.49 -10.91 4.52
CA ARG A 23 -14.14 -11.15 5.82
C ARG A 23 -14.42 -9.84 6.55
N LEU A 24 -13.47 -8.90 6.52
CA LEU A 24 -13.64 -7.59 7.15
C LEU A 24 -14.80 -6.82 6.51
N VAL A 25 -14.89 -6.84 5.18
CA VAL A 25 -16.01 -6.25 4.44
C VAL A 25 -17.35 -6.93 4.73
N GLU A 26 -17.36 -8.26 4.88
CA GLU A 26 -18.56 -9.00 5.26
C GLU A 26 -19.07 -8.61 6.66
N GLN A 27 -18.16 -8.32 7.59
CA GLN A 27 -18.49 -7.88 8.95
C GLN A 27 -18.99 -6.43 8.99
N ASP A 28 -18.23 -5.50 8.42
CA ASP A 28 -18.61 -4.10 8.25
C ASP A 28 -17.87 -3.47 7.06
N GLU A 29 -18.57 -3.31 5.95
CA GLU A 29 -18.02 -2.70 4.73
C GLU A 29 -17.63 -1.23 4.94
N ALA A 30 -18.46 -0.45 5.63
CA ALA A 30 -18.26 0.99 5.75
C ALA A 30 -17.05 1.31 6.63
N GLU A 31 -16.91 0.60 7.76
CA GLU A 31 -15.77 0.71 8.65
C GLU A 31 -14.49 0.24 7.95
N THR A 32 -14.51 -0.92 7.29
CA THR A 32 -13.35 -1.46 6.58
C THR A 32 -12.85 -0.51 5.50
N LEU A 33 -13.75 0.05 4.68
CA LEU A 33 -13.38 1.01 3.63
C LEU A 33 -12.86 2.33 4.22
N SER A 34 -13.40 2.79 5.35
CA SER A 34 -12.92 3.98 6.05
C SER A 34 -11.50 3.76 6.59
N ALA A 35 -11.26 2.64 7.26
CA ALA A 35 -9.96 2.25 7.79
C ALA A 35 -8.92 2.10 6.67
N LEU A 36 -9.27 1.47 5.55
CA LEU A 36 -8.38 1.33 4.39
C LEU A 36 -7.99 2.70 3.79
N LYS A 37 -8.96 3.63 3.66
CA LYS A 37 -8.69 4.99 3.19
C LYS A 37 -7.79 5.76 4.14
N ALA A 38 -8.01 5.64 5.46
CA ALA A 38 -7.20 6.27 6.48
C ALA A 38 -5.77 5.70 6.48
N LEU A 39 -5.62 4.36 6.50
CA LEU A 39 -4.33 3.69 6.42
C LEU A 39 -3.53 4.16 5.21
N ARG A 40 -4.19 4.24 4.05
CA ARG A 40 -3.53 4.68 2.83
C ARG A 40 -3.05 6.12 2.93
N ARG A 41 -3.93 7.04 3.36
CA ARG A 41 -3.60 8.48 3.40
C ARG A 41 -2.56 8.80 4.48
N GLU A 42 -2.62 8.13 5.62
CA GLU A 42 -1.79 8.45 6.78
C GLU A 42 -0.47 7.67 6.82
N VAL A 43 -0.40 6.50 6.19
CA VAL A 43 0.77 5.61 6.27
C VAL A 43 1.35 5.34 4.88
N VAL A 44 0.55 4.81 3.96
CA VAL A 44 1.08 4.30 2.68
C VAL A 44 1.56 5.44 1.78
N ASP A 45 0.73 6.45 1.52
CA ASP A 45 1.08 7.53 0.61
C ASP A 45 2.29 8.36 1.12
N PRO A 46 2.41 8.70 2.42
CA PRO A 46 3.60 9.38 2.95
C PRO A 46 4.87 8.53 2.86
N LEU A 47 4.82 7.24 3.21
CA LEU A 47 5.99 6.37 3.16
C LEU A 47 6.42 6.07 1.71
N LEU A 48 5.47 5.96 0.79
CA LEU A 48 5.79 5.90 -0.64
C LEU A 48 6.55 7.15 -1.08
N ALA A 49 6.08 8.33 -0.71
CA ALA A 49 6.76 9.58 -1.05
C ALA A 49 8.17 9.67 -0.42
N GLU A 50 8.31 9.31 0.86
CA GLU A 50 9.59 9.29 1.58
C GLU A 50 10.62 8.35 0.93
N HIS A 51 10.15 7.22 0.41
CA HIS A 51 10.99 6.23 -0.25
C HIS A 51 10.93 6.30 -1.78
N HIS A 52 10.59 7.45 -2.37
CA HIS A 52 10.60 7.68 -3.82
C HIS A 52 9.78 6.65 -4.64
N GLY A 53 8.77 6.06 -4.02
CA GLY A 53 7.82 5.14 -4.63
C GLY A 53 6.60 5.88 -5.18
N ARG A 54 5.91 5.24 -6.11
CA ARG A 54 4.60 5.72 -6.58
C ARG A 54 3.63 4.56 -6.83
N ILE A 55 2.36 4.80 -6.56
CA ILE A 55 1.28 3.86 -6.93
C ILE A 55 1.09 3.90 -8.44
N VAL A 56 1.19 2.73 -9.08
CA VAL A 56 0.89 2.56 -10.52
C VAL A 56 -0.51 2.02 -10.75
N LYS A 57 -1.05 1.27 -9.79
CA LYS A 57 -2.39 0.71 -9.89
C LYS A 57 -2.98 0.42 -8.52
N LEU A 58 -4.28 0.62 -8.41
CA LEU A 58 -5.11 0.20 -7.28
C LEU A 58 -6.11 -0.85 -7.75
N MET A 59 -6.39 -1.83 -6.90
CA MET A 59 -7.21 -3.00 -7.23
C MET A 59 -8.05 -3.36 -6.00
N GLY A 60 -8.98 -2.51 -5.60
CA GLY A 60 -9.74 -2.68 -4.36
C GLY A 60 -8.86 -2.38 -3.15
N ASP A 61 -8.59 -3.41 -2.35
CA ASP A 61 -7.64 -3.42 -1.24
C ASP A 61 -6.19 -3.64 -1.68
N GLY A 62 -5.99 -4.17 -2.89
CA GLY A 62 -4.68 -4.35 -3.48
C GLY A 62 -4.06 -3.06 -4.03
N ALA A 63 -2.74 -2.94 -3.91
CA ALA A 63 -1.95 -1.86 -4.49
C ALA A 63 -0.70 -2.41 -5.21
N LEU A 64 -0.40 -1.81 -6.37
CA LEU A 64 0.89 -1.94 -7.04
C LEU A 64 1.61 -0.60 -6.97
N ALA A 65 2.80 -0.62 -6.40
CA ALA A 65 3.72 0.50 -6.37
C ALA A 65 5.01 0.15 -7.10
N GLU A 66 5.65 1.16 -7.68
CA GLU A 66 6.96 1.02 -8.31
C GLU A 66 7.99 1.93 -7.67
N PHE A 67 9.24 1.52 -7.79
CA PHE A 67 10.41 2.24 -7.28
C PHE A 67 11.54 2.16 -8.30
N GLY A 68 12.38 3.19 -8.34
CA GLY A 68 13.65 3.15 -9.06
C GLY A 68 14.75 2.34 -8.36
N SER A 69 14.56 2.02 -7.07
CA SER A 69 15.54 1.37 -6.19
C SER A 69 14.89 0.19 -5.47
N VAL A 70 15.54 -0.98 -5.49
CA VAL A 70 15.11 -2.16 -4.71
C VAL A 70 15.23 -1.89 -3.21
N VAL A 71 16.26 -1.13 -2.80
CA VAL A 71 16.47 -0.77 -1.39
C VAL A 71 15.32 0.08 -0.89
N ASP A 72 14.89 1.07 -1.67
CA ASP A 72 13.79 1.96 -1.32
C ASP A 72 12.46 1.18 -1.25
N ALA A 73 12.21 0.27 -2.20
CA ALA A 73 11.03 -0.58 -2.19
C ALA A 73 10.94 -1.44 -0.91
N VAL A 74 12.05 -2.08 -0.52
CA VAL A 74 12.10 -2.93 0.68
C VAL A 74 12.01 -2.09 1.95
N ALA A 75 12.70 -0.94 2.01
CA ALA A 75 12.63 -0.02 3.14
C ALA A 75 11.19 0.48 3.36
N CYS A 76 10.51 0.88 2.27
CA CYS A 76 9.11 1.28 2.29
C CYS A 76 8.21 0.14 2.78
N ALA A 77 8.38 -1.08 2.25
CA ALA A 77 7.59 -2.24 2.67
C ALA A 77 7.71 -2.49 4.18
N VAL A 78 8.93 -2.46 4.71
CA VAL A 78 9.20 -2.66 6.14
C VAL A 78 8.61 -1.52 6.98
N ALA A 79 8.76 -0.27 6.54
CA ALA A 79 8.21 0.89 7.24
C ALA A 79 6.67 0.83 7.33
N VAL A 80 6.00 0.48 6.22
CA VAL A 80 4.55 0.30 6.18
C VAL A 80 4.12 -0.78 7.18
N GLN A 81 4.75 -1.96 7.16
CA GLN A 81 4.41 -3.05 8.07
C GLN A 81 4.61 -2.66 9.55
N LYS A 82 5.68 -1.95 9.88
CA LYS A 82 5.91 -1.44 11.24
C LYS A 82 4.85 -0.43 11.68
N ALA A 83 4.48 0.50 10.79
CA ALA A 83 3.47 1.52 11.08
C ALA A 83 2.07 0.91 11.23
N VAL A 84 1.72 -0.06 10.38
CA VAL A 84 0.47 -0.83 10.49
C VAL A 84 0.42 -1.56 11.82
N ALA A 85 1.48 -2.30 12.17
CA ALA A 85 1.56 -3.03 13.43
C ALA A 85 1.41 -2.09 14.64
N ALA A 86 2.07 -0.92 14.63
CA ALA A 86 1.95 0.07 15.70
C ALA A 86 0.52 0.60 15.88
N LYS A 87 -0.22 0.83 14.78
CA LYS A 87 -1.64 1.24 14.83
C LYS A 87 -2.58 0.13 15.30
N GLN A 88 -2.22 -1.14 15.08
CA GLN A 88 -3.03 -2.28 15.52
C GLN A 88 -2.84 -2.64 16.99
N VAL A 89 -1.76 -2.19 17.66
CA VAL A 89 -1.56 -2.40 19.11
C VAL A 89 -2.67 -1.73 19.94
N ASP A 90 -3.29 -0.67 19.41
CA ASP A 90 -4.40 0.05 20.06
C ASP A 90 -5.79 -0.51 19.69
N ALA A 91 -5.87 -1.52 18.82
CA ALA A 91 -7.11 -2.17 18.43
C ALA A 91 -7.33 -3.48 19.22
N PRO A 92 -8.57 -3.84 19.59
CA PRO A 92 -8.86 -5.12 20.22
C PRO A 92 -8.32 -6.27 19.35
N THR A 93 -7.51 -7.14 19.93
CA THR A 93 -7.05 -8.35 19.24
C THR A 93 -8.22 -9.31 19.07
N GLU A 94 -8.90 -9.26 17.94
CA GLU A 94 -9.73 -10.39 17.50
C GLU A 94 -8.80 -11.48 16.94
N ARG A 95 -8.95 -12.69 17.50
CA ARG A 95 -8.25 -13.91 17.07
C ARG A 95 -9.01 -14.60 15.96
#